data_AF-A0AAE9J8P7-F1
#
_entry.id   AF-A0AAE9J8P7-F1
#
_cell.length_a   1.000
_cell.length_b   1.000
_cell.length_c   1.000
_cell.angle_alpha   90.00
_cell.angle_beta   90.00
_cell.angle_gamma   90.00
#
_symmetry.space_group_name_H-M   'P 1'
#
loop_
_entity.id
_entity.type
_entity.pdbx_description
1 polymer ?
#
loop_
_entity_poly.entity_id
_entity_poly.type
_entity_poly.pdbx_seq_one_letter_code
_entity_poly.pdbx_strand_id
1 'polypeptide(L)'
;MDQADFLANQFEKFTHDFREKGEPACCAETDSDHSKCQKAETEQKSAKKDIINVTRRLQKALVSLEMMTESSDLLKAIRKNNSELREIVIKVNEEFSTSTVPIPEYDTVDMKCLLGDDQVPEKKTLLELMKEQQKKDQAELERILRESKDLLNDFEHLKKGIKA
;
A
#
# COMPACT_ATOMS: atom_id res chain seq x y z
N MET A 1 14.71 -22.57 28.30
CA MET A 1 14.30 -21.87 27.06
C MET A 1 14.40 -20.39 27.33
N ASP A 2 15.02 -19.67 26.41
CA ASP A 2 15.20 -18.22 26.54
C ASP A 2 13.90 -17.48 26.20
N GLN A 3 13.65 -16.32 26.81
CA GLN A 3 12.40 -15.57 26.60
C GLN A 3 12.23 -15.15 25.13
N ALA A 4 13.34 -14.87 24.46
CA ALA A 4 13.37 -14.55 23.03
C ALA A 4 12.94 -15.74 22.16
N ASP A 5 13.40 -16.96 22.47
CA ASP A 5 13.03 -18.17 21.74
C ASP A 5 11.54 -18.52 21.88
N PHE A 6 10.96 -18.23 23.05
CA PHE A 6 9.53 -18.39 23.28
C PHE A 6 8.71 -17.42 22.44
N LEU A 7 9.09 -16.13 22.41
CA LEU A 7 8.41 -15.11 21.63
C LEU A 7 8.50 -15.39 20.11
N ALA A 8 9.67 -15.83 19.62
CA ALA A 8 9.86 -16.21 18.23
C ALA A 8 8.95 -17.38 17.84
N ASN A 9 8.90 -18.44 18.66
CA ASN A 9 8.01 -19.59 18.43
C ASN A 9 6.53 -19.18 18.45
N GLN A 10 6.11 -18.29 19.35
CA GLN A 10 4.73 -17.81 19.41
C GLN A 10 4.37 -16.98 18.19
N PHE A 11 5.30 -16.14 17.71
CA PHE A 11 5.11 -15.37 16.49
C PHE A 11 5.00 -16.29 15.26
N GLU A 12 5.86 -17.30 15.15
CA GLU A 12 5.84 -18.26 14.04
C GLU A 12 4.52 -19.06 14.00
N LYS A 13 4.06 -19.55 15.15
CA LYS A 13 2.74 -20.20 15.28
C LYS A 13 1.59 -19.26 14.91
N PHE A 14 1.63 -18.01 15.36
CA PHE A 14 0.64 -17.02 14.98
C PHE A 14 0.62 -16.79 13.47
N THR A 15 1.78 -16.66 12.82
CA THR A 15 1.85 -16.46 11.36
C THR A 15 1.36 -17.67 10.59
N HIS A 16 1.65 -18.88 11.06
CA HIS A 16 1.16 -20.12 10.47
C HIS A 16 -0.36 -20.19 10.56
N ASP A 17 -0.90 -20.00 11.76
CA ASP A 17 -2.35 -20.00 12.01
C ASP A 17 -3.07 -18.90 11.23
N PHE A 18 -2.47 -17.72 11.11
CA PHE A 18 -3.02 -16.62 10.32
C PHE A 18 -3.06 -16.96 8.81
N ARG A 19 -2.04 -17.64 8.29
CA ARG A 19 -2.00 -18.08 6.89
C ARG A 19 -2.98 -19.21 6.59
N GLU A 20 -3.17 -20.14 7.53
CA GLU A 20 -4.06 -21.29 7.34
C GLU A 20 -5.52 -21.00 7.68
N LYS A 21 -5.79 -20.16 8.68
CA LYS A 21 -7.13 -19.84 9.20
C LYS A 21 -7.63 -18.46 8.78
N GLY A 22 -6.83 -17.71 8.02
CA GLY A 22 -7.27 -16.46 7.41
C GLY A 22 -8.43 -16.76 6.47
N GLU A 23 -9.66 -16.67 6.97
CA GLU A 23 -10.84 -16.73 6.14
C GLU A 23 -10.72 -15.66 5.04
N PRO A 24 -11.14 -15.96 3.81
CA PRO A 24 -11.25 -14.92 2.80
C PRO A 24 -12.09 -13.78 3.39
N ALA A 25 -11.62 -12.54 3.24
CA ALA A 25 -12.29 -11.34 3.78
C ALA A 25 -13.75 -11.13 3.29
N CYS A 26 -14.26 -12.03 2.46
CA CYS A 26 -15.58 -12.04 1.86
C CYS A 26 -16.58 -13.00 2.54
N CYS A 27 -16.21 -13.65 3.65
CA CYS A 27 -17.08 -14.56 4.39
C CYS A 27 -17.85 -13.83 5.52
N ALA A 28 -18.39 -12.65 5.25
CA ALA A 28 -19.36 -12.08 6.17
C ALA A 28 -20.69 -12.84 5.97
N GLU A 29 -21.12 -13.62 6.97
CA GLU A 29 -22.43 -14.31 7.01
C GLU A 29 -23.65 -13.37 6.83
N THR A 30 -23.41 -12.06 6.71
CA THR A 30 -24.40 -10.98 6.67
C THR A 30 -24.56 -10.28 5.31
N ASP A 31 -23.74 -10.59 4.29
CA ASP A 31 -23.89 -10.02 2.93
C ASP A 31 -24.45 -11.08 1.96
N SER A 32 -25.76 -11.28 1.99
CA SER A 32 -26.46 -12.31 1.20
C SER A 32 -26.27 -12.20 -0.33
N ASP A 33 -25.84 -11.03 -0.82
CA ASP A 33 -25.66 -10.75 -2.26
C ASP A 33 -24.19 -10.62 -2.70
N HIS A 34 -23.22 -10.67 -1.78
CA HIS A 34 -21.77 -10.51 -2.04
C HIS A 34 -21.37 -9.28 -2.91
N SER A 35 -22.31 -8.35 -3.15
CA SER A 35 -22.18 -7.33 -4.20
C SER A 35 -21.19 -6.22 -3.83
N LYS A 36 -21.02 -5.94 -2.54
CA LYS A 36 -20.04 -4.99 -2.03
C LYS A 36 -18.63 -5.58 -2.06
N CYS A 37 -18.51 -6.86 -1.72
CA CYS A 37 -17.25 -7.58 -1.80
C CYS A 37 -16.73 -7.67 -3.24
N GLN A 38 -17.59 -8.00 -4.20
CA GLN A 38 -17.21 -8.08 -5.61
C GLN A 38 -16.75 -6.71 -6.16
N LYS A 39 -17.38 -5.62 -5.73
CA LYS A 39 -16.96 -4.24 -6.06
C LYS A 39 -15.60 -3.89 -5.46
N ALA A 40 -15.39 -4.14 -4.18
CA ALA A 40 -14.11 -3.88 -3.52
C ALA A 40 -12.96 -4.69 -4.17
N GLU A 41 -13.21 -5.96 -4.50
CA GLU A 41 -12.22 -6.81 -5.16
C GLU A 41 -11.93 -6.35 -6.60
N THR A 42 -12.95 -5.92 -7.35
CA THR A 42 -12.75 -5.36 -8.71
C THR A 42 -12.03 -4.02 -8.69
N GLU A 43 -12.35 -3.14 -7.74
CA GLU A 43 -11.64 -1.88 -7.53
C GLU A 43 -10.17 -2.13 -7.20
N GLN A 44 -9.86 -3.03 -6.28
CA GLN A 44 -8.47 -3.41 -5.97
C GLN A 44 -7.74 -4.00 -7.18
N LYS A 45 -8.37 -4.90 -7.94
CA LYS A 45 -7.80 -5.46 -9.18
C LYS A 45 -7.52 -4.37 -10.22
N SER A 46 -8.43 -3.39 -10.34
CA SER A 46 -8.28 -2.28 -11.27
C SER A 46 -7.11 -1.37 -10.89
N ALA A 47 -6.96 -1.05 -9.61
CA ALA A 47 -5.86 -0.23 -9.08
C ALA A 47 -4.50 -0.90 -9.30
N LYS A 48 -4.38 -2.21 -9.00
CA LYS A 48 -3.16 -2.99 -9.26
C LYS A 48 -2.76 -2.97 -10.74
N LYS A 49 -3.73 -3.17 -11.63
CA LYS A 49 -3.50 -3.13 -13.07
C LYS A 49 -3.00 -1.76 -13.54
N ASP A 50 -3.53 -0.68 -12.99
CA ASP A 50 -3.11 0.68 -13.30
C ASP A 50 -1.66 0.94 -12.88
N ILE A 51 -1.28 0.54 -11.66
CA ILE A 51 0.11 0.62 -11.17
C ILE A 51 1.06 -0.14 -12.11
N ILE A 52 0.75 -1.40 -12.43
CA ILE A 52 1.58 -2.24 -13.31
C ILE A 52 1.75 -1.58 -14.69
N ASN A 53 0.66 -1.05 -15.24
CA ASN A 53 0.69 -0.41 -16.55
C ASN A 53 1.51 0.88 -16.57
N VAL A 54 1.36 1.73 -15.56
CA VAL A 54 2.13 2.98 -15.43
C VAL A 54 3.61 2.66 -15.25
N THR A 55 3.96 1.76 -14.33
CA THR A 55 5.35 1.33 -14.09
C THR A 55 6.00 0.78 -15.36
N ARG A 56 5.29 -0.09 -16.11
CA ARG A 56 5.79 -0.64 -17.37
C ARG A 56 6.02 0.45 -18.43
N ARG A 57 5.14 1.45 -18.51
CA ARG A 57 5.29 2.58 -19.44
C ARG A 57 6.45 3.48 -19.04
N LEU A 58 6.61 3.79 -17.74
CA LEU A 58 7.74 4.58 -17.23
C LEU A 58 9.07 3.91 -17.55
N GLN A 59 9.18 2.60 -17.34
CA GLN A 59 10.40 1.84 -17.67
C GLN A 59 10.73 1.90 -19.16
N LYS A 60 9.73 1.77 -20.04
CA LYS A 60 9.92 1.93 -21.50
C LYS A 60 10.36 3.35 -21.87
N ALA A 61 9.77 4.37 -21.24
CA ALA A 61 10.13 5.76 -21.46
C ALA A 61 11.57 6.05 -21.00
N LEU A 62 11.97 5.54 -19.83
CA LEU A 62 13.35 5.62 -19.33
C LEU A 62 14.36 5.07 -20.33
N VAL A 63 14.17 3.81 -20.75
CA VAL A 63 15.09 3.18 -21.72
C VAL A 63 15.14 3.97 -23.02
N SER A 64 14.00 4.49 -23.49
CA SER A 64 13.95 5.27 -24.73
C SER A 64 14.69 6.61 -24.60
N LEU A 65 14.55 7.30 -23.47
CA LEU A 65 15.21 8.58 -23.20
C LEU A 65 16.71 8.43 -22.89
N GLU A 66 17.13 7.33 -22.25
CA GLU A 66 18.53 7.03 -22.00
C GLU A 66 19.32 6.77 -23.29
N MET A 67 18.64 6.31 -24.34
CA MET A 67 19.20 6.12 -25.68
C MET A 67 19.30 7.44 -26.48
N MET A 68 18.71 8.53 -25.96
CA MET A 68 18.83 9.85 -26.56
C MET A 68 20.09 10.54 -26.03
N THR A 69 20.87 11.15 -26.91
CA THR A 69 22.17 11.77 -26.59
C THR A 69 22.09 13.02 -25.70
N GLU A 70 20.89 13.55 -25.46
CA GLU A 70 20.66 14.68 -24.56
C GLU A 70 19.91 14.24 -23.29
N SER A 71 20.55 14.43 -22.14
CA SER A 71 19.94 14.27 -20.82
C SER A 71 18.89 15.36 -20.61
N SER A 72 17.66 15.10 -21.03
CA SER A 72 16.53 16.00 -20.80
C SER A 72 16.12 16.01 -19.33
N ASP A 73 15.60 17.15 -18.84
CA ASP A 73 15.03 17.23 -17.49
C ASP A 73 13.86 16.26 -17.29
N LEU A 74 13.19 15.87 -18.39
CA LEU A 74 12.19 14.81 -18.43
C LEU A 74 12.76 13.44 -18.01
N LEU A 75 13.99 13.08 -18.44
CA LEU A 75 14.64 11.84 -18.02
C LEU A 75 14.86 11.81 -16.50
N LYS A 76 15.32 12.93 -15.92
CA LYS A 76 15.52 13.05 -14.47
C LYS A 76 14.18 12.94 -13.72
N ALA A 77 13.14 13.60 -14.21
CA ALA A 77 11.81 13.57 -13.62
C ALA A 77 11.20 12.15 -13.65
N ILE A 78 11.28 11.45 -14.79
CA ILE A 78 10.79 10.07 -14.93
C ILE A 78 11.58 9.12 -14.03
N ARG A 79 12.90 9.29 -13.89
CA ARG A 79 13.73 8.45 -13.01
C ARG A 79 13.32 8.62 -11.55
N LYS A 80 13.12 9.86 -11.10
CA LYS A 80 12.64 10.18 -9.75
C LYS A 80 11.25 9.60 -9.49
N ASN A 81 10.30 9.81 -10.40
CA ASN A 81 8.94 9.30 -10.22
C ASN A 81 8.89 7.77 -10.22
N ASN A 82 9.72 7.10 -11.03
CA ASN A 82 9.81 5.64 -11.03
C ASN A 82 10.43 5.07 -9.74
N SER A 83 11.38 5.76 -9.10
CA SER A 83 11.89 5.33 -7.78
C SER A 83 10.85 5.55 -6.68
N GLU A 84 10.21 6.72 -6.63
CA GLU A 84 9.17 7.04 -5.65
C GLU A 84 7.98 6.08 -5.78
N LEU A 85 7.55 5.76 -7.02
CA LEU A 85 6.47 4.80 -7.27
C LEU A 85 6.82 3.39 -6.77
N ARG A 86 8.08 2.95 -6.89
CA ARG A 86 8.49 1.64 -6.38
C ARG A 86 8.47 1.59 -4.86
N GLU A 87 8.95 2.63 -4.19
CA GLU A 87 8.97 2.71 -2.73
C GLU A 87 7.57 2.71 -2.14
N ILE A 88 6.65 3.51 -2.68
CA ILE A 88 5.28 3.57 -2.16
C ILE A 88 4.49 2.29 -2.45
N VAL A 89 4.76 1.62 -3.58
CA VAL A 89 4.13 0.33 -3.91
C VAL A 89 4.57 -0.78 -2.95
N ILE A 90 5.81 -0.73 -2.43
CA ILE A 90 6.26 -1.65 -1.39
C ILE A 90 5.45 -1.43 -0.10
N LYS A 91 5.33 -0.17 0.34
CA LYS A 91 4.57 0.20 1.56
C LYS A 91 3.09 -0.23 1.49
N VAL A 92 2.44 0.00 0.34
CA VAL A 92 1.02 -0.32 0.15
C VAL A 92 0.78 -1.83 0.05
N ASN A 93 1.77 -2.62 -0.37
CA ASN A 93 1.68 -4.09 -0.45
C ASN A 93 2.23 -4.81 0.79
N GLU A 94 2.47 -4.11 1.91
CA GLU A 94 2.91 -4.75 3.15
C GLU A 94 1.91 -5.83 3.60
N GLU A 95 2.44 -7.01 3.94
CA GLU A 95 1.65 -8.19 4.31
C GLU A 95 0.79 -7.96 5.56
N PHE A 96 1.26 -7.08 6.46
CA PHE A 96 0.58 -6.72 7.70
C PHE A 96 -0.02 -5.33 7.59
N SER A 97 -1.35 -5.28 7.53
CA SER A 97 -2.12 -4.04 7.39
C SER A 97 -3.24 -4.02 8.44
N THR A 98 -3.75 -2.83 8.78
CA THR A 98 -4.90 -2.68 9.70
C THR A 98 -6.17 -3.37 9.22
N SER A 99 -6.25 -3.69 7.92
CA SER A 99 -7.36 -4.45 7.35
C SER A 99 -7.14 -5.96 7.37
N THR A 100 -5.89 -6.42 7.47
CA THR A 100 -5.55 -7.84 7.31
C THR A 100 -5.48 -8.56 8.64
N VAL A 101 -5.07 -7.87 9.71
CA VAL A 101 -5.03 -8.42 11.08
C VAL A 101 -6.13 -7.78 11.91
N PRO A 102 -7.19 -8.52 12.31
CA PRO A 102 -8.17 -8.00 13.25
C PRO A 102 -7.47 -7.83 14.61
N ILE A 103 -7.15 -6.57 14.94
CA ILE A 103 -6.62 -6.23 16.26
C ILE A 103 -7.82 -6.19 17.22
N PRO A 104 -7.76 -6.87 18.37
CA PRO A 104 -8.80 -6.76 19.38
C PRO A 104 -9.01 -5.29 19.75
N GLU A 105 -10.25 -4.82 19.69
CA GLU A 105 -10.60 -3.53 20.27
C GLU A 105 -10.52 -3.70 21.79
N TYR A 106 -9.41 -3.26 22.38
CA TYR A 106 -9.31 -3.17 23.83
C TYR A 106 -10.24 -2.07 24.30
N ASP A 107 -11.20 -2.41 25.14
CA ASP A 107 -12.05 -1.41 25.77
C ASP A 107 -11.17 -0.52 26.63
N THR A 108 -11.12 0.76 26.25
CA THR A 108 -10.39 1.78 26.99
C THR A 108 -10.88 1.91 28.43
N VAL A 109 -12.15 1.58 28.70
CA VAL A 109 -12.74 1.55 30.05
C VAL A 109 -12.15 0.40 30.86
N ASP A 110 -12.12 -0.81 30.30
CA ASP A 110 -11.49 -1.97 30.95
C ASP A 110 -10.00 -1.71 31.20
N MET A 111 -9.31 -1.11 30.22
CA MET A 111 -7.89 -0.81 30.35
C MET A 111 -7.61 0.25 31.42
N LYS A 112 -8.45 1.29 31.51
CA LYS A 112 -8.37 2.30 32.58
C LYS A 112 -8.68 1.69 33.94
N CYS A 113 -9.66 0.79 34.00
CA CYS A 113 -9.98 0.06 35.22
C CYS A 113 -8.84 -0.86 35.68
N LEU A 114 -8.08 -1.44 34.74
CA LEU A 114 -6.99 -2.37 35.04
C LEU A 114 -5.65 -1.68 35.37
N LEU A 115 -5.33 -0.59 34.67
CA LEU A 115 -4.02 0.07 34.73
C LEU A 115 -4.06 1.43 35.46
N GLY A 116 -5.24 1.99 35.70
CA GLY A 116 -5.44 3.34 36.22
C GLY A 116 -5.53 4.40 35.11
N ASP A 117 -6.26 5.48 35.38
CA ASP A 117 -6.50 6.58 34.43
C ASP A 117 -5.19 7.23 33.94
N ASP A 118 -4.16 7.24 34.79
CA ASP A 118 -2.87 7.87 34.54
C ASP A 118 -2.00 7.09 33.53
N GLN A 119 -2.27 5.79 33.38
CA GLN A 119 -1.47 4.84 32.58
C GLN A 119 -2.08 4.54 31.22
N VAL A 120 -3.33 4.96 30.97
CA VAL A 120 -4.01 4.78 29.68
C VAL A 120 -4.07 6.13 28.95
N PRO A 121 -3.18 6.37 27.96
CA PRO A 121 -3.14 7.66 27.29
C PRO A 121 -4.46 7.95 26.57
N GLU A 122 -4.98 9.18 26.68
CA GLU A 122 -6.07 9.70 25.82
C GLU A 122 -5.66 9.86 24.34
N LYS A 123 -4.44 9.45 23.99
CA LYS A 123 -3.88 9.61 22.64
C LYS A 123 -4.49 8.59 21.70
N LYS A 124 -4.57 8.98 20.41
CA LYS A 124 -4.98 8.09 19.32
C LYS A 124 -4.38 6.71 19.48
N THR A 125 -5.21 5.69 19.35
CA THR A 125 -4.76 4.31 19.48
C THR A 125 -3.73 3.99 18.39
N LEU A 126 -2.87 3.00 18.61
CA LEU A 126 -1.91 2.57 17.59
C LEU A 126 -2.63 2.19 16.28
N LEU A 127 -3.82 1.58 16.39
CA LEU A 127 -4.67 1.25 15.25
C LEU A 127 -5.12 2.50 14.48
N GLU A 128 -5.54 3.56 15.16
CA GLU A 128 -5.90 4.82 14.53
C GLU A 128 -4.71 5.47 13.83
N LEU A 129 -3.53 5.45 14.45
CA LEU A 129 -2.30 5.96 13.85
C LEU A 129 -1.93 5.17 12.58
N MET A 130 -2.05 3.84 12.61
CA MET A 130 -1.79 3.00 11.44
C MET A 130 -2.84 3.23 10.33
N LYS A 131 -4.12 3.37 10.67
CA LYS A 131 -5.18 3.71 9.68
C LYS A 131 -4.92 5.06 9.01
N GLU A 132 -4.48 6.05 9.77
CA GLU A 132 -4.10 7.36 9.24
C GLU A 132 -2.88 7.27 8.32
N GLN A 133 -1.88 6.47 8.70
CA GLN A 133 -0.69 6.25 7.88
C GLN A 133 -1.05 5.56 6.55
N GLN A 134 -1.86 4.50 6.58
CA GLN A 134 -2.32 3.83 5.36
C GLN A 134 -3.08 4.77 4.42
N LYS A 135 -3.93 5.65 4.96
CA LYS A 135 -4.63 6.68 4.16
C LYS A 135 -3.65 7.64 3.50
N LYS A 136 -2.58 8.04 4.20
CA LYS A 136 -1.53 8.91 3.64
C LYS A 136 -0.76 8.20 2.53
N ASP A 137 -0.35 6.95 2.76
CA ASP A 137 0.40 6.17 1.79
C ASP A 137 -0.43 5.94 0.51
N GLN A 138 -1.74 5.67 0.66
CA GLN A 138 -2.67 5.55 -0.46
C GLN A 138 -2.82 6.87 -1.24
N ALA A 139 -2.96 8.00 -0.54
CA ALA A 139 -3.06 9.31 -1.19
C ALA A 139 -1.77 9.70 -1.92
N GLU A 140 -0.62 9.34 -1.36
CA GLU A 140 0.69 9.55 -1.97
C GLU A 140 0.87 8.69 -3.23
N LEU A 141 0.47 7.42 -3.19
CA LEU A 141 0.45 6.54 -4.36
C LEU A 141 -0.39 7.15 -5.50
N GLU A 142 -1.59 7.65 -5.21
CA GLU A 142 -2.45 8.30 -6.21
C GLU A 142 -1.82 9.55 -6.80
N ARG A 143 -1.13 10.36 -5.98
CA ARG A 143 -0.39 11.54 -6.43
C ARG A 143 0.72 11.14 -7.40
N ILE A 144 1.58 10.21 -7.03
CA ILE A 144 2.69 9.73 -7.86
C ILE A 144 2.18 9.12 -9.17
N LEU A 145 1.07 8.38 -9.13
CA LEU A 145 0.45 7.82 -10.34
C LEU A 145 -0.05 8.90 -11.31
N ARG A 146 -0.63 10.00 -10.79
CA ARG A 146 -1.02 11.14 -11.64
C ARG A 146 0.19 11.82 -12.27
N GLU A 147 1.18 12.17 -11.46
CA GLU A 147 2.42 12.81 -11.94
C GLU A 147 3.14 11.92 -12.97
N SER A 148 3.15 10.60 -12.75
CA SER A 148 3.71 9.64 -13.70
C SER A 148 2.94 9.59 -15.02
N LYS A 149 1.61 9.72 -15.00
CA LYS A 149 0.79 9.79 -16.22
C LYS A 149 1.07 11.07 -17.01
N ASP A 150 1.27 12.19 -16.31
CA ASP A 150 1.60 13.48 -16.95
C ASP A 150 2.97 13.42 -17.63
N LEU A 151 4.01 12.93 -16.94
CA LEU A 151 5.34 12.76 -17.53
C LEU A 151 5.34 11.80 -18.74
N LEU A 152 4.49 10.76 -18.70
CA LEU A 152 4.34 9.86 -19.84
C LEU A 152 3.66 10.53 -21.04
N ASN A 153 2.75 11.49 -20.81
CA ASN A 153 2.17 12.27 -21.88
C ASN A 153 3.22 13.21 -22.50
N ASP A 154 4.02 13.89 -21.68
CA ASP A 154 5.13 14.73 -22.14
C ASP A 154 6.13 13.94 -23.00
N PHE A 155 6.46 12.72 -22.57
CA PHE A 155 7.30 11.80 -23.34
C PHE A 155 6.67 11.43 -24.70
N GLU A 156 5.36 11.13 -24.75
CA GLU A 156 4.67 10.84 -26.01
C GLU A 156 4.64 12.06 -26.95
N HIS A 157 4.49 13.28 -26.40
CA HIS A 157 4.60 14.52 -27.18
C HIS A 157 5.98 14.70 -27.78
N LEU A 158 7.04 14.51 -26.99
CA LEU A 158 8.42 14.57 -27.45
C LEU A 158 8.70 13.54 -28.55
N LYS A 159 8.24 12.30 -28.35
CA LYS A 159 8.37 11.23 -29.35
C LYS A 159 7.64 11.51 -30.66
N LYS A 160 6.47 12.17 -30.62
CA LYS A 160 5.74 12.60 -31.82
C LYS A 160 6.44 13.76 -32.54
N GLY A 161 7.01 14.71 -31.79
CA GLY A 161 7.77 15.82 -32.36
C GLY A 161 9.04 15.38 -33.10
N ILE A 162 9.67 14.28 -32.68
CA ILE A 162 10.86 13.69 -33.33
C ILE A 162 10.51 12.92 -34.63
N LYS A 163 9.24 12.53 -34.81
CA LYS A 163 8.79 11.78 -36.00
C LYS A 163 8.27 12.66 -37.15
N ALA A 164 8.24 13.98 -36.96
CA ALA A 164 7.92 14.98 -37.99
C ALA A 164 9.20 15.50 -38.63
#